data_AF-A0A0G0A4I8-F1
#
_entry.id   AF-A0A0G0A4I8-F1
#
_cell.length_a   1.000
_cell.length_b   1.000
_cell.length_c   1.000
_cell.angle_alpha   90.00
_cell.angle_beta   90.00
_cell.angle_gamma   90.00
#
_symmetry.space_group_name_H-M   'P 1'
#
loop_
_entity.id
_entity.type
_entity.pdbx_description
1 polymer ?
#
loop_
_entity_poly.entity_id
_entity_poly.type
_entity_poly.pdbx_seq_one_letter_code
_entity_poly.pdbx_strand_id
1 'polypeptide(L)'
;MKAKTIEQILRGSFAKFLKSITDEKVRSLVKDNSIITGGAIVSLIQNEEVNDFDVYFTNKETVVTVCEYYRNLLIKGDISFEMIRIEQVADANGNIYPDTGRVKFYIPSNGIRKINATGKKYFPAVITDNAISLTNKFQLIIRFYGPAAEIHKNYDFVHVRSYWLSKDGNLYLNPNSLECILTKELRYIGSLYPLASLFRLRKFLSRGWTISAGDIFKIAFQVSKLNFTDPSTIYDQLIGVDIHYFQYMIFRIQEDLKLDKIKEVDQDYLSKLIDEIFHSSEEYKVDAYLNAEEKDETIKSEE
;
A
#
# COMPACT_ATOMS: atom_id res chain seq x y z
N MET A 1 -22.87 6.58 -9.06
CA MET A 1 -22.73 6.65 -10.53
C MET A 1 -23.28 5.39 -11.20
N LYS A 2 -23.79 5.43 -12.44
CA LYS A 2 -24.23 4.22 -13.17
C LYS A 2 -23.05 3.31 -13.52
N ALA A 3 -23.22 1.99 -13.42
CA ALA A 3 -22.16 1.00 -13.67
C ALA A 3 -21.43 1.19 -15.02
N LYS A 4 -22.19 1.42 -16.10
CA LYS A 4 -21.61 1.67 -17.44
C LYS A 4 -20.70 2.91 -17.49
N THR A 5 -21.01 3.95 -16.73
CA THR A 5 -20.17 5.16 -16.66
C THR A 5 -18.90 4.88 -15.87
N ILE A 6 -18.99 4.13 -14.77
CA ILE A 6 -17.83 3.68 -14.00
C ILE A 6 -16.88 2.86 -14.89
N GLU A 7 -17.41 1.91 -15.66
CA GLU A 7 -16.64 1.10 -16.60
C GLU A 7 -15.94 1.95 -17.66
N GLN A 8 -16.61 2.95 -18.23
CA GLN A 8 -16.01 3.89 -19.18
C GLN A 8 -14.87 4.70 -18.57
N ILE A 9 -15.03 5.17 -17.32
CA ILE A 9 -13.97 5.90 -16.60
C ILE A 9 -12.77 4.98 -16.37
N LEU A 10 -12.99 3.77 -15.86
CA LEU A 10 -11.93 2.79 -15.59
C LEU A 10 -11.19 2.41 -16.87
N ARG A 11 -11.92 2.05 -17.93
CA ARG A 11 -11.34 1.74 -19.25
C ARG A 11 -10.56 2.92 -19.81
N GLY A 12 -11.10 4.14 -19.72
CA GLY A 12 -10.44 5.35 -20.21
C GLY A 12 -9.15 5.69 -19.47
N SER A 13 -9.16 5.62 -18.13
CA SER A 13 -7.98 5.82 -17.29
C SER A 13 -6.93 4.73 -17.54
N PHE A 14 -7.34 3.47 -17.57
CA PHE A 14 -6.45 2.34 -17.83
C PHE A 14 -5.83 2.38 -19.23
N ALA A 15 -6.58 2.80 -20.25
CA ALA A 15 -6.04 2.95 -21.61
C ALA A 15 -4.93 4.02 -21.69
N LYS A 16 -5.06 5.12 -20.93
CA LYS A 16 -4.01 6.15 -20.86
C LYS A 16 -2.75 5.62 -20.17
N PHE A 17 -2.92 4.84 -19.10
CA PHE A 17 -1.84 4.13 -18.44
C PHE A 17 -1.17 3.10 -19.36
N LEU A 18 -1.93 2.24 -20.06
CA LEU A 18 -1.36 1.29 -21.02
C LEU A 18 -0.52 1.97 -22.10
N LYS A 19 -0.95 3.14 -22.58
CA LYS A 19 -0.23 3.91 -23.61
C LYS A 19 1.14 4.41 -23.12
N SER A 20 1.35 4.57 -21.81
CA SER A 20 2.65 5.01 -21.27
C SER A 20 3.68 3.90 -21.15
N ILE A 21 3.27 2.63 -21.21
CA ILE A 21 4.19 1.49 -21.19
C ILE A 21 4.80 1.35 -22.58
N THR A 22 6.10 1.61 -22.74
CA THR A 22 6.76 1.63 -24.05
C THR A 22 7.09 0.24 -24.59
N ASP A 23 7.38 -0.72 -23.70
CA ASP A 23 7.65 -2.11 -24.06
C ASP A 23 6.36 -2.84 -24.47
N GLU A 24 6.35 -3.41 -25.67
CA GLU A 24 5.16 -4.05 -26.25
C GLU A 24 4.75 -5.32 -25.52
N LYS A 25 5.72 -6.12 -25.04
CA LYS A 25 5.46 -7.36 -24.29
C LYS A 25 4.82 -7.01 -22.95
N VAL A 26 5.40 -6.05 -22.22
CA VAL A 26 4.86 -5.57 -20.94
C VAL A 26 3.45 -5.02 -21.15
N ARG A 27 3.25 -4.18 -22.18
CA ARG A 27 1.94 -3.59 -22.48
C ARG A 27 0.89 -4.65 -22.77
N SER A 28 1.24 -5.69 -23.53
CA SER A 28 0.33 -6.80 -23.82
C SER A 28 -0.05 -7.56 -22.56
N LEU A 29 0.93 -7.91 -21.72
CA LEU A 29 0.67 -8.64 -20.49
C LEU A 29 -0.22 -7.84 -19.53
N VAL A 30 0.09 -6.56 -19.32
CA VAL A 30 -0.70 -5.67 -18.46
C VAL A 30 -2.13 -5.52 -19.00
N LYS A 31 -2.30 -5.37 -20.32
CA LYS A 31 -3.62 -5.27 -20.94
C LYS A 31 -4.49 -6.50 -20.64
N ASP A 32 -3.92 -7.70 -20.70
CA ASP A 32 -4.69 -8.94 -20.60
C ASP A 32 -4.83 -9.46 -19.16
N ASN A 33 -4.00 -8.96 -18.22
CA ASN A 33 -3.85 -9.55 -16.89
C ASN A 33 -3.92 -8.53 -15.74
N SER A 34 -4.70 -7.44 -15.87
CA SER A 34 -4.87 -6.43 -14.82
C SER A 34 -6.27 -6.40 -14.22
N ILE A 35 -6.32 -6.09 -12.92
CA ILE A 35 -7.55 -5.86 -12.16
C ILE A 35 -7.45 -4.50 -11.48
N ILE A 36 -8.46 -3.65 -11.62
CA ILE A 36 -8.64 -2.47 -10.76
C ILE A 36 -9.68 -2.82 -9.70
N THR A 37 -9.37 -2.62 -8.44
CA THR A 37 -10.24 -2.97 -7.30
C THR A 37 -10.02 -1.99 -6.16
N GLY A 38 -10.79 -2.09 -5.07
CA GLY A 38 -10.54 -1.29 -3.88
C GLY A 38 -11.27 0.05 -3.86
N GLY A 39 -10.65 1.05 -3.22
CA GLY A 39 -11.27 2.34 -2.92
C GLY A 39 -11.71 3.12 -4.14
N ALA A 40 -11.02 2.99 -5.28
CA ALA A 40 -11.38 3.69 -6.52
C ALA A 40 -12.83 3.41 -6.95
N ILE A 41 -13.24 2.14 -6.90
CA ILE A 41 -14.60 1.75 -7.31
C ILE A 41 -15.63 2.24 -6.29
N VAL A 42 -15.29 2.21 -4.99
CA VAL A 42 -16.13 2.76 -3.92
C VAL A 42 -16.39 4.26 -4.14
N SER A 43 -15.35 5.04 -4.43
CA SER A 43 -15.47 6.47 -4.72
C SER A 43 -16.31 6.71 -5.98
N LEU A 44 -16.08 5.96 -7.06
CA LEU A 44 -16.87 6.10 -8.29
C LEU A 44 -18.36 5.76 -8.07
N ILE A 45 -18.67 4.73 -7.29
CA ILE A 45 -20.06 4.38 -6.92
C ILE A 45 -20.71 5.56 -6.19
N GLN A 46 -20.02 6.16 -5.23
CA GLN A 46 -20.48 7.30 -4.44
C GLN A 46 -20.40 8.65 -5.17
N ASN A 47 -19.89 8.69 -6.41
CA ASN A 47 -19.67 9.91 -7.18
C ASN A 47 -18.66 10.88 -6.50
N GLU A 48 -17.66 10.31 -5.84
CA GLU A 48 -16.53 11.01 -5.22
C GLU A 48 -15.30 11.00 -6.15
N GLU A 49 -14.34 11.88 -5.87
CA GLU A 49 -13.06 11.86 -6.56
C GLU A 49 -12.26 10.60 -6.18
N VAL A 50 -11.66 9.97 -7.18
CA VAL A 50 -10.73 8.86 -6.98
C VAL A 50 -9.38 9.39 -6.51
N ASN A 51 -8.89 8.90 -5.37
CA ASN A 51 -7.53 9.21 -4.87
C ASN A 51 -6.48 8.54 -5.76
N ASP A 52 -6.61 7.23 -5.92
CA ASP A 52 -5.69 6.36 -6.64
C ASP A 52 -6.45 5.15 -7.21
N PHE A 53 -5.90 4.56 -8.28
CA PHE A 53 -6.34 3.33 -8.90
C PHE A 53 -5.35 2.23 -8.54
N ASP A 54 -5.72 1.40 -7.57
CA ASP A 54 -4.98 0.18 -7.25
C ASP A 54 -5.13 -0.86 -8.37
N VAL A 55 -4.03 -1.13 -9.06
CA VAL A 55 -3.91 -2.14 -10.11
C VAL A 55 -3.21 -3.37 -9.56
N TYR A 56 -3.91 -4.49 -9.57
CA TYR A 56 -3.38 -5.81 -9.30
C TYR A 56 -3.21 -6.59 -10.61
N PHE A 57 -2.49 -7.71 -10.55
CA PHE A 57 -2.29 -8.58 -11.70
C PHE A 57 -2.85 -9.98 -11.48
N THR A 58 -3.29 -10.64 -12.55
CA THR A 58 -3.94 -11.97 -12.46
C THR A 58 -2.96 -13.12 -12.38
N ASN A 59 -1.67 -12.91 -12.68
CA ASN A 59 -0.64 -13.95 -12.68
C ASN A 59 0.75 -13.41 -12.32
N LYS A 60 1.63 -14.33 -11.89
CA LYS A 60 3.02 -14.03 -11.47
C LYS A 60 3.86 -13.46 -12.60
N GLU A 61 3.73 -13.98 -13.83
CA GLU A 61 4.52 -13.55 -14.99
C GLU A 61 4.36 -12.05 -15.24
N THR A 62 3.13 -11.55 -15.19
CA THR A 62 2.82 -10.14 -15.41
C THR A 62 3.43 -9.28 -14.30
N VAL A 63 3.33 -9.71 -13.03
CA VAL A 63 3.95 -9.00 -11.90
C VAL A 63 5.46 -8.87 -12.12
N VAL A 64 6.15 -10.00 -12.37
CA VAL A 64 7.60 -10.02 -12.57
C VAL A 64 8.00 -9.13 -13.74
N THR A 65 7.32 -9.26 -14.88
CA THR A 65 7.64 -8.48 -16.09
C THR A 65 7.43 -6.97 -15.87
N VAL A 66 6.37 -6.59 -15.15
CA VAL A 66 6.11 -5.18 -14.78
C VAL A 66 7.16 -4.65 -13.82
N CYS A 67 7.53 -5.44 -12.80
CA CYS A 67 8.60 -5.08 -11.87
C CYS A 67 9.93 -4.86 -12.59
N GLU A 68 10.31 -5.75 -13.50
CA GLU A 68 11.53 -5.63 -14.30
C GLU A 68 11.49 -4.39 -15.20
N TYR A 69 10.35 -4.13 -15.87
CA TYR A 69 10.18 -2.94 -16.71
C TYR A 69 10.40 -1.64 -15.93
N TYR A 70 9.72 -1.47 -14.79
CA TYR A 70 9.85 -0.25 -13.98
C TYR A 70 11.21 -0.16 -13.28
N ARG A 71 11.80 -1.28 -12.84
CA ARG A 71 13.17 -1.31 -12.35
C ARG A 71 14.16 -0.81 -13.40
N ASN A 72 14.09 -1.35 -14.60
CA ASN A 72 14.99 -0.98 -15.70
C ASN A 72 14.80 0.48 -16.13
N LEU A 73 13.56 0.98 -16.08
CA LEU A 73 13.26 2.40 -16.33
C LEU A 73 13.96 3.31 -15.32
N LEU A 74 14.07 2.90 -14.06
CA LEU A 74 14.72 3.66 -13.00
C LEU A 74 16.23 3.56 -13.05
N ILE A 75 16.78 2.37 -13.28
CA ILE A 75 18.23 2.16 -13.43
C ILE A 75 18.80 3.01 -14.57
N LYS A 76 18.06 3.13 -15.69
CA LYS A 76 18.46 4.01 -16.80
C LYS A 76 18.60 5.48 -16.40
N GLY A 77 17.92 5.91 -15.34
CA GLY A 77 17.98 7.28 -14.83
C GLY A 77 18.91 7.47 -13.63
N ASP A 78 19.13 6.42 -12.83
CA ASP A 78 19.95 6.44 -11.62
C ASP A 78 20.38 5.01 -11.26
N ILE A 79 21.69 4.75 -11.26
CA ILE A 79 22.25 3.41 -11.03
C ILE A 79 22.05 2.91 -9.60
N SER A 80 21.78 3.80 -8.63
CA SER A 80 21.50 3.41 -7.25
C SER A 80 20.19 2.60 -7.10
N PHE A 81 19.39 2.46 -8.16
CA PHE A 81 18.26 1.54 -8.23
C PHE A 81 18.65 0.09 -8.59
N GLU A 82 19.91 -0.21 -8.90
CA GLU A 82 20.36 -1.59 -9.18
C GLU A 82 20.10 -2.56 -8.02
N MET A 83 20.12 -2.05 -6.78
CA MET A 83 19.88 -2.79 -5.54
C MET A 83 18.44 -3.33 -5.40
N ILE A 84 17.51 -2.86 -6.23
CA ILE A 84 16.19 -3.48 -6.33
C ILE A 84 16.35 -4.91 -6.85
N ARG A 85 16.05 -5.88 -5.99
CA ARG A 85 15.99 -7.30 -6.33
C ARG A 85 14.55 -7.78 -6.27
N ILE A 86 14.19 -8.63 -7.23
CA ILE A 86 12.94 -9.40 -7.21
C ILE A 86 13.25 -10.67 -6.44
N GLU A 87 12.88 -10.72 -5.16
CA GLU A 87 13.08 -11.90 -4.33
C GLU A 87 11.85 -12.80 -4.38
N GLN A 88 12.08 -14.11 -4.48
CA GLN A 88 11.08 -15.12 -4.14
C GLN A 88 11.28 -15.50 -2.68
N VAL A 89 10.28 -15.27 -1.83
CA VAL A 89 10.41 -15.37 -0.38
C VAL A 89 10.12 -16.80 0.09
N ALA A 90 11.05 -17.43 0.81
CA ALA A 90 10.82 -18.69 1.55
C ALA A 90 9.91 -18.46 2.77
N ASP A 91 9.18 -19.48 3.22
CA ASP A 91 8.30 -19.33 4.39
C ASP A 91 9.07 -19.27 5.73
N ALA A 92 8.35 -19.07 6.83
CA ALA A 92 8.91 -18.96 8.19
C ALA A 92 9.68 -20.21 8.67
N ASN A 93 9.61 -21.32 7.93
CA ASN A 93 10.27 -22.58 8.25
C ASN A 93 11.50 -22.84 7.37
N GLY A 94 11.94 -21.85 6.58
CA GLY A 94 13.10 -21.98 5.70
C GLY A 94 12.85 -22.85 4.46
N ASN A 95 11.60 -23.19 4.17
CA ASN A 95 11.27 -23.96 2.98
C ASN A 95 11.16 -23.02 1.77
N ILE A 96 12.05 -23.22 0.79
CA ILE A 96 11.94 -22.61 -0.54
C ILE A 96 10.87 -23.40 -1.29
N TYR A 97 9.60 -23.01 -1.11
CA TYR A 97 8.54 -23.51 -1.95
C TYR A 97 8.61 -22.84 -3.33
N PRO A 98 8.45 -23.58 -4.43
CA PRO A 98 8.11 -23.00 -5.73
C PRO A 98 6.85 -22.11 -5.69
N ASP A 99 6.03 -22.23 -4.63
CA ASP A 99 4.66 -21.72 -4.52
C ASP A 99 4.38 -20.74 -3.37
N THR A 100 5.37 -20.20 -2.64
CA THR A 100 5.10 -19.04 -1.75
C THR A 100 4.91 -17.73 -2.51
N GLY A 101 5.24 -17.72 -3.81
CA GLY A 101 4.63 -16.88 -4.83
C GLY A 101 4.93 -15.38 -4.82
N ARG A 102 5.26 -14.75 -3.69
CA ARG A 102 5.31 -13.29 -3.55
C ARG A 102 6.49 -12.66 -4.30
N VAL A 103 6.21 -11.55 -4.99
CA VAL A 103 7.19 -10.67 -5.60
C VAL A 103 7.32 -9.45 -4.70
N LYS A 104 8.53 -9.14 -4.25
CA LYS A 104 8.82 -7.93 -3.49
C LYS A 104 9.99 -7.18 -4.09
N PHE A 105 9.98 -5.87 -3.91
CA PHE A 105 11.17 -5.04 -4.10
C PHE A 105 12.04 -5.11 -2.85
N TYR A 106 13.33 -5.40 -3.01
CA TYR A 106 14.29 -5.12 -1.94
C TYR A 106 14.67 -3.64 -1.99
N ILE A 107 14.28 -2.87 -0.97
CA ILE A 107 14.62 -1.45 -0.83
C ILE A 107 15.47 -1.28 0.45
N PRO A 108 16.75 -0.88 0.34
CA PRO A 108 17.56 -0.62 1.52
C PRO A 108 16.93 0.42 2.47
N SER A 109 17.19 0.31 3.77
CA SER A 109 16.67 1.17 4.87
C SER A 109 15.18 0.98 5.21
N ASN A 110 14.30 1.90 4.80
CA ASN A 110 12.95 2.06 5.34
C ASN A 110 11.84 1.38 4.51
N GLY A 111 12.19 0.52 3.55
CA GLY A 111 11.21 -0.17 2.68
C GLY A 111 10.40 0.75 1.76
N ILE A 112 10.78 2.03 1.66
CA ILE A 112 10.12 3.07 0.84
C ILE A 112 11.19 3.95 0.20
N ARG A 113 11.01 4.28 -1.09
CA ARG A 113 11.84 5.23 -1.82
C ARG A 113 10.98 6.19 -2.64
N LYS A 114 11.11 7.49 -2.39
CA LYS A 114 10.51 8.55 -3.22
C LYS A 114 11.42 8.84 -4.42
N ILE A 115 10.80 9.23 -5.53
CA ILE A 115 11.45 9.44 -6.82
C ILE A 115 10.97 10.78 -7.38
N ASN A 116 11.89 11.65 -7.79
CA ASN A 116 11.53 12.90 -8.45
C ASN A 116 10.95 12.62 -9.84
N ALA A 117 9.62 12.69 -9.94
CA ALA A 117 8.85 12.41 -11.14
C ALA A 117 8.26 13.68 -11.78
N THR A 118 8.83 14.86 -11.48
CA THR A 118 8.30 16.16 -11.92
C THR A 118 8.07 16.20 -13.43
N GLY A 119 6.84 16.55 -13.83
CA GLY A 119 6.42 16.64 -15.24
C GLY A 119 6.23 15.31 -15.97
N LYS A 120 6.61 14.16 -15.38
CA LYS A 120 6.49 12.84 -16.00
C LYS A 120 5.12 12.22 -15.67
N LYS A 121 4.47 11.65 -16.68
CA LYS A 121 3.16 10.99 -16.54
C LYS A 121 3.31 9.47 -16.43
N TYR A 122 2.56 8.84 -15.54
CA TYR A 122 2.61 7.38 -15.27
C TYR A 122 4.04 6.87 -14.99
N PHE A 123 4.85 7.71 -14.34
CA PHE A 123 6.23 7.41 -13.97
C PHE A 123 6.30 7.11 -12.47
N PRO A 124 7.17 6.20 -12.01
CA PRO A 124 7.29 5.91 -10.58
C PRO A 124 7.61 7.17 -9.78
N ALA A 125 6.79 7.44 -8.76
CA ALA A 125 6.95 8.54 -7.81
C ALA A 125 7.30 8.01 -6.41
N VAL A 126 6.76 6.85 -6.03
CA VAL A 126 7.11 6.17 -4.78
C VAL A 126 7.16 4.67 -5.05
N ILE A 127 8.15 3.98 -4.50
CA ILE A 127 8.26 2.52 -4.52
C ILE A 127 8.37 2.03 -3.10
N THR A 128 7.65 0.96 -2.82
CA THR A 128 7.74 0.20 -1.57
C THR A 128 8.02 -1.25 -1.89
N ASP A 129 8.27 -2.06 -0.86
CA ASP A 129 8.46 -3.49 -1.00
C ASP A 129 7.29 -4.19 -1.75
N ASN A 130 6.10 -3.62 -1.68
CA ASN A 130 4.83 -4.24 -2.08
C ASN A 130 4.09 -3.52 -3.20
N ALA A 131 4.52 -2.31 -3.59
CA ALA A 131 3.81 -1.49 -4.56
C ALA A 131 4.72 -0.47 -5.27
N ILE A 132 4.30 -0.08 -6.48
CA ILE A 132 4.86 1.02 -7.27
C ILE A 132 3.77 2.08 -7.44
N SER A 133 3.88 3.21 -6.76
CA SER A 133 2.99 4.35 -6.96
C SER A 133 3.53 5.22 -8.09
N LEU A 134 2.71 5.37 -9.13
CA LEU A 134 3.00 6.17 -10.31
C LEU A 134 2.36 7.55 -10.19
N THR A 135 2.93 8.53 -10.89
CA THR A 135 2.22 9.77 -11.17
C THR A 135 0.91 9.50 -11.91
N ASN A 136 -0.05 10.42 -11.80
CA ASN A 136 -1.41 10.28 -12.35
C ASN A 136 -2.28 9.22 -11.67
N LYS A 137 -2.10 9.04 -10.34
CA LYS A 137 -3.03 8.29 -9.49
C LYS A 137 -3.09 6.78 -9.78
N PHE A 138 -2.03 6.17 -10.31
CA PHE A 138 -1.96 4.72 -10.50
C PHE A 138 -1.03 4.10 -9.48
N GLN A 139 -1.46 3.02 -8.85
CA GLN A 139 -0.63 2.28 -7.91
C GLN A 139 -0.63 0.81 -8.31
N LEU A 140 0.56 0.27 -8.62
CA LEU A 140 0.72 -1.11 -9.02
C LEU A 140 1.01 -1.94 -7.77
N ILE A 141 0.07 -2.79 -7.38
CA ILE A 141 0.22 -3.68 -6.23
C ILE A 141 0.83 -5.00 -6.71
N ILE A 142 2.01 -5.31 -6.19
CA ILE A 142 2.81 -6.47 -6.64
C ILE A 142 2.87 -7.60 -5.62
N ARG A 143 2.45 -7.32 -4.37
CA ARG A 143 2.49 -8.27 -3.25
C ARG A 143 1.61 -9.50 -3.47
N PHE A 144 0.45 -9.29 -4.11
CA PHE A 144 -0.55 -10.31 -4.34
C PHE A 144 -0.93 -10.32 -5.83
N TYR A 145 -1.16 -11.50 -6.37
CA TYR A 145 -1.68 -11.71 -7.72
C TYR A 145 -2.61 -12.91 -7.72
N GLY A 146 -3.36 -13.04 -8.81
CA GLY A 146 -4.33 -14.10 -8.99
C GLY A 146 -5.68 -13.55 -9.42
N PRO A 147 -6.69 -14.41 -9.54
CA PRO A 147 -8.05 -13.94 -9.78
C PRO A 147 -8.53 -13.06 -8.63
N ALA A 148 -9.51 -12.19 -8.90
CA ALA A 148 -10.01 -11.20 -7.94
C ALA A 148 -10.41 -11.83 -6.59
N ALA A 149 -11.02 -13.02 -6.61
CA ALA A 149 -11.40 -13.76 -5.41
C ALA A 149 -10.21 -14.09 -4.49
N GLU A 150 -9.03 -14.39 -5.04
CA GLU A 150 -7.82 -14.64 -4.25
C GLU A 150 -7.22 -13.34 -3.71
N ILE A 151 -7.21 -12.28 -4.51
CA ILE A 151 -6.74 -10.95 -4.08
C ILE A 151 -7.59 -10.44 -2.90
N HIS A 152 -8.92 -10.54 -3.00
CA HIS A 152 -9.88 -10.06 -1.99
C HIS A 152 -9.87 -10.84 -0.67
N LYS A 153 -9.19 -11.99 -0.59
CA LYS A 153 -8.92 -12.67 0.69
C LYS A 153 -7.98 -11.86 1.59
N ASN A 154 -7.17 -10.98 1.01
CA ASN A 154 -6.23 -10.13 1.74
C ASN A 154 -6.84 -8.79 2.18
N TYR A 155 -8.11 -8.52 1.86
CA TYR A 155 -8.79 -7.30 2.26
C TYR A 155 -9.36 -7.41 3.68
N ASP A 156 -9.46 -6.27 4.35
CA ASP A 156 -9.96 -6.14 5.72
C ASP A 156 -11.49 -5.96 5.79
N PHE A 157 -12.09 -5.29 4.81
CA PHE A 157 -13.51 -4.97 4.79
C PHE A 157 -14.22 -5.40 3.49
N VAL A 158 -15.52 -5.68 3.59
CA VAL A 158 -16.34 -6.15 2.45
C VAL A 158 -16.56 -5.08 1.38
N HIS A 159 -16.68 -3.80 1.74
CA HIS A 159 -17.09 -2.72 0.83
C HIS A 159 -16.18 -2.51 -0.40
N VAL A 160 -14.93 -2.98 -0.34
CA VAL A 160 -13.90 -2.79 -1.37
C VAL A 160 -13.76 -3.97 -2.36
N ARG A 161 -14.65 -4.97 -2.32
CA ARG A 161 -14.53 -6.21 -3.11
C ARG A 161 -15.21 -6.18 -4.49
N SER A 162 -15.61 -5.02 -4.99
CA SER A 162 -15.97 -4.87 -6.41
C SER A 162 -14.70 -4.62 -7.23
N TYR A 163 -14.67 -5.09 -8.48
CA TYR A 163 -13.47 -5.02 -9.31
C TYR A 163 -13.80 -4.83 -10.79
N TRP A 164 -12.85 -4.29 -11.54
CA TRP A 164 -12.88 -4.19 -12.99
C TRP A 164 -11.74 -5.03 -13.58
N LEU A 165 -12.04 -5.82 -14.60
CA LEU A 165 -11.07 -6.72 -15.22
C LEU A 165 -10.66 -6.17 -16.58
N SER A 166 -9.35 -6.05 -16.84
CA SER A 166 -8.85 -5.46 -18.08
C SER A 166 -9.10 -6.33 -19.31
N LYS A 167 -9.08 -7.66 -19.12
CA LYS A 167 -9.19 -8.66 -20.19
C LYS A 167 -10.48 -8.52 -21.01
N ASP A 168 -11.61 -8.34 -20.35
CA ASP A 168 -12.91 -8.13 -20.97
C ASP A 168 -13.36 -6.65 -20.89
N GLY A 169 -12.75 -5.89 -19.99
CA GLY A 169 -13.07 -4.50 -19.72
C GLY A 169 -14.38 -4.32 -18.96
N ASN A 170 -14.86 -5.34 -18.25
CA ASN A 170 -16.13 -5.33 -17.53
C ASN A 170 -15.97 -4.98 -16.05
N LEU A 171 -16.97 -4.29 -15.50
CA LEU A 171 -17.10 -4.04 -14.06
C LEU A 171 -17.91 -5.16 -13.38
N TYR A 172 -17.32 -5.78 -12.37
CA TYR A 172 -17.92 -6.81 -11.54
C TYR A 172 -18.26 -6.24 -10.16
N LEU A 173 -19.55 -6.09 -9.89
CA LEU A 173 -20.06 -5.56 -8.64
C LEU A 173 -20.38 -6.68 -7.66
N ASN A 174 -19.81 -6.60 -6.46
CA ASN A 174 -20.11 -7.52 -5.38
C ASN A 174 -21.37 -7.02 -4.63
N PRO A 175 -22.46 -7.81 -4.55
CA PRO A 175 -23.69 -7.36 -3.89
C PRO A 175 -23.51 -6.94 -2.42
N ASN A 176 -22.70 -7.66 -1.66
CA ASN A 176 -22.42 -7.32 -0.26
C ASN A 176 -21.60 -6.03 -0.16
N SER A 177 -20.68 -5.79 -1.11
CA SER A 177 -19.98 -4.50 -1.17
C SER A 177 -20.94 -3.36 -1.44
N LEU A 178 -21.87 -3.53 -2.38
CA LEU A 178 -22.88 -2.51 -2.69
C LEU A 178 -23.76 -2.21 -1.48
N GLU A 179 -24.20 -3.25 -0.76
CA GLU A 179 -24.97 -3.09 0.47
C GLU A 179 -24.19 -2.27 1.50
N CYS A 180 -22.94 -2.65 1.80
CA CYS A 180 -22.07 -1.90 2.72
C CYS A 180 -21.87 -0.44 2.29
N ILE A 181 -21.71 -0.17 1.00
CA ILE A 181 -21.54 1.20 0.49
C ILE A 181 -22.83 2.01 0.65
N LEU A 182 -24.00 1.41 0.34
CA LEU A 182 -25.30 2.07 0.45
C LEU A 182 -25.66 2.40 1.90
N THR A 183 -25.36 1.49 2.84
CA THR A 183 -25.64 1.69 4.27
C THR A 183 -24.52 2.43 5.00
N LYS A 184 -23.39 2.69 4.34
CA LYS A 184 -22.13 3.14 4.96
C LYS A 184 -21.78 2.29 6.19
N GLU A 185 -21.89 0.99 6.05
CA GLU A 185 -21.57 0.01 7.09
C GLU A 185 -20.30 -0.75 6.72
N LEU A 186 -19.27 -0.65 7.56
CA LEU A 186 -18.09 -1.50 7.47
C LEU A 186 -18.42 -2.88 8.04
N ARG A 187 -18.21 -3.91 7.22
CA ARG A 187 -18.24 -5.31 7.66
C ARG A 187 -16.84 -5.88 7.64
N TYR A 188 -16.34 -6.26 8.83
CA TYR A 188 -15.01 -6.82 8.99
C TYR A 188 -14.99 -8.33 8.74
N ILE A 189 -14.01 -8.77 7.97
CA ILE A 189 -13.87 -10.16 7.46
C ILE A 189 -12.62 -10.86 8.02
N GLY A 190 -11.79 -10.13 8.77
CA GLY A 190 -10.47 -10.58 9.18
C GLY A 190 -9.38 -9.97 8.30
N SER A 191 -8.19 -9.79 8.88
CA SER A 191 -7.04 -9.24 8.17
C SER A 191 -5.75 -9.90 8.65
N LEU A 192 -4.76 -9.98 7.76
CA LEU A 192 -3.36 -10.25 8.15
C LEU A 192 -2.73 -9.04 8.87
N TYR A 193 -3.36 -7.86 8.77
CA TYR A 193 -2.93 -6.60 9.36
C TYR A 193 -4.02 -6.02 10.27
N PRO A 194 -4.42 -6.71 11.35
CA PRO A 194 -5.52 -6.27 12.20
C PRO A 194 -5.24 -4.92 12.89
N LEU A 195 -4.00 -4.58 13.21
CA LEU A 195 -3.67 -3.28 13.80
C LEU A 195 -3.84 -2.13 12.77
N ALA A 196 -3.37 -2.31 11.52
CA ALA A 196 -3.66 -1.36 10.44
C ALA A 196 -5.17 -1.21 10.21
N SER A 197 -5.91 -2.33 10.26
CA SER A 197 -7.37 -2.33 10.10
C SER A 197 -8.05 -1.49 11.19
N LEU A 198 -7.56 -1.58 12.44
CA LEU A 198 -8.02 -0.77 13.56
C LEU A 198 -7.79 0.73 13.30
N PHE A 199 -6.59 1.12 12.83
CA PHE A 199 -6.31 2.53 12.53
C PHE A 199 -7.13 3.07 11.37
N ARG A 200 -7.42 2.25 10.35
CA ARG A 200 -8.32 2.64 9.25
C ARG A 200 -9.73 2.98 9.72
N LEU A 201 -10.20 2.42 10.84
CA LEU A 201 -11.50 2.79 11.39
C LEU A 201 -11.61 4.29 11.66
N ARG A 202 -10.55 4.96 12.13
CA ARG A 202 -10.56 6.43 12.36
C ARG A 202 -10.98 7.19 11.09
N LYS A 203 -10.39 6.83 9.95
CA LYS A 203 -10.66 7.44 8.64
C LYS A 203 -12.06 7.13 8.13
N PHE A 204 -12.55 5.92 8.33
CA PHE A 204 -13.89 5.54 7.85
C PHE A 204 -14.99 6.16 8.73
N LEU A 205 -14.83 6.11 10.06
CA LEU A 205 -15.76 6.72 11.00
C LEU A 205 -15.87 8.24 10.78
N SER A 206 -14.76 8.93 10.54
CA SER A 206 -14.78 10.38 10.23
C SER A 206 -15.48 10.71 8.91
N ARG A 207 -15.59 9.76 7.98
CA ARG A 207 -16.33 9.86 6.71
C ARG A 207 -17.80 9.42 6.82
N GLY A 208 -18.28 9.21 8.05
CA GLY A 208 -19.67 8.82 8.33
C GLY A 208 -19.97 7.36 8.08
N TRP A 209 -18.95 6.49 8.02
CA TRP A 209 -19.17 5.05 8.08
C TRP A 209 -19.47 4.61 9.52
N THR A 210 -20.20 3.51 9.64
CA THR A 210 -20.48 2.84 10.90
C THR A 210 -19.85 1.46 10.90
N ILE A 211 -19.67 0.89 12.08
CA ILE A 211 -19.19 -0.49 12.26
C ILE A 211 -19.84 -1.06 13.52
N SER A 212 -20.16 -2.35 13.50
CA SER A 212 -20.73 -3.01 14.67
C SER A 212 -19.70 -3.22 15.79
N ALA A 213 -20.16 -3.24 17.04
CA ALA A 213 -19.30 -3.61 18.18
C ALA A 213 -18.70 -5.02 18.01
N GLY A 214 -19.43 -5.95 17.40
CA GLY A 214 -18.95 -7.30 17.11
C GLY A 214 -17.77 -7.32 16.13
N ASP A 215 -17.80 -6.47 15.09
CA ASP A 215 -16.69 -6.37 14.14
C ASP A 215 -15.47 -5.65 14.73
N ILE A 216 -15.66 -4.64 15.58
CA ILE A 216 -14.57 -4.07 16.39
C ILE A 216 -13.95 -5.15 17.28
N PHE A 217 -14.77 -5.97 17.93
CA PHE A 217 -14.29 -7.07 18.78
C PHE A 217 -13.48 -8.11 17.99
N LYS A 218 -13.89 -8.45 16.76
CA LYS A 218 -13.09 -9.32 15.88
C LYS A 218 -11.70 -8.74 15.59
N ILE A 219 -11.62 -7.43 15.31
CA ILE A 219 -10.34 -6.74 15.11
C ILE A 219 -9.50 -6.82 16.38
N ALA A 220 -10.07 -6.45 17.53
CA ALA A 220 -9.39 -6.49 18.82
C ALA A 220 -8.85 -7.89 19.18
N PHE A 221 -9.64 -8.94 18.91
CA PHE A 221 -9.23 -10.33 19.13
C PHE A 221 -8.10 -10.78 18.20
N GLN A 222 -8.02 -10.26 16.97
CA GLN A 222 -6.87 -10.55 16.09
C GLN A 222 -5.64 -9.75 16.52
N VAL A 223 -5.80 -8.50 16.96
CA VAL A 223 -4.71 -7.69 17.51
C VAL A 223 -4.12 -8.35 18.76
N SER A 224 -4.95 -8.92 19.65
CA SER A 224 -4.47 -9.57 20.88
C SER A 224 -3.61 -10.82 20.64
N LYS A 225 -3.53 -11.31 19.40
CA LYS A 225 -2.67 -12.44 19.01
C LYS A 225 -1.31 -11.99 18.47
N LEU A 226 -1.09 -10.69 18.30
CA LEU A 226 0.17 -10.15 17.81
C LEU A 226 1.20 -10.10 18.93
N ASN A 227 2.46 -10.39 18.58
CA ASN A 227 3.57 -10.21 19.49
C ASN A 227 4.23 -8.84 19.26
N PHE A 228 3.88 -7.84 20.07
CA PHE A 228 4.46 -6.50 19.95
C PHE A 228 5.85 -6.35 20.56
N THR A 229 6.39 -7.36 21.24
CA THR A 229 7.81 -7.33 21.67
C THR A 229 8.77 -7.58 20.50
N ASP A 230 8.26 -8.14 19.40
CA ASP A 230 8.99 -8.30 18.16
C ASP A 230 8.81 -7.05 17.26
N PRO A 231 9.87 -6.26 17.01
CA PRO A 231 9.79 -5.08 16.17
C PRO A 231 9.34 -5.37 14.74
N SER A 232 9.61 -6.57 14.22
CA SER A 232 9.21 -6.94 12.86
C SER A 232 7.68 -7.07 12.74
N THR A 233 7.03 -7.56 13.80
CA THR A 233 5.57 -7.58 13.91
C THR A 233 5.00 -6.16 13.90
N ILE A 234 5.57 -5.22 14.65
CA ILE A 234 5.13 -3.81 14.64
C ILE A 234 5.27 -3.21 13.25
N TYR A 235 6.44 -3.39 12.62
CA TYR A 235 6.71 -2.90 11.27
C TYR A 235 5.68 -3.44 10.29
N ASP A 236 5.52 -4.76 10.18
CA ASP A 236 4.59 -5.40 9.25
C ASP A 236 3.14 -4.93 9.44
N GLN A 237 2.73 -4.69 10.69
CA GLN A 237 1.38 -4.26 11.05
C GLN A 237 1.11 -2.78 10.80
N LEU A 238 2.15 -1.95 10.70
CA LEU A 238 2.04 -0.51 10.49
C LEU A 238 2.47 -0.07 9.08
N ILE A 239 3.11 -0.94 8.29
CA ILE A 239 3.42 -0.68 6.88
C ILE A 239 2.13 -0.30 6.13
N GLY A 240 2.14 0.87 5.50
CA GLY A 240 1.01 1.41 4.73
C GLY A 240 -0.10 2.04 5.57
N VAL A 241 0.11 2.26 6.88
CA VAL A 241 -0.70 3.17 7.68
C VAL A 241 -0.12 4.58 7.52
N ASP A 242 -0.92 5.48 6.93
CA ASP A 242 -0.56 6.89 6.67
C ASP A 242 -0.53 7.74 7.95
N ILE A 243 0.46 7.48 8.81
CA ILE A 243 0.71 8.30 9.99
C ILE A 243 2.23 8.45 10.13
N HIS A 244 2.74 9.66 9.84
CA HIS A 244 4.14 10.03 9.95
C HIS A 244 4.74 9.65 11.32
N TYR A 245 3.95 9.82 12.38
CA TYR A 245 4.32 9.44 13.75
C TYR A 245 4.63 7.94 13.90
N PHE A 246 3.95 7.05 13.19
CA PHE A 246 4.25 5.62 13.26
C PHE A 246 5.53 5.25 12.49
N GLN A 247 5.84 5.94 11.39
CA GLN A 247 7.13 5.79 10.70
C GLN A 247 8.27 6.27 11.61
N TYR A 248 8.08 7.41 12.29
CA TYR A 248 9.04 7.91 13.27
C TYR A 248 9.22 6.95 14.46
N MET A 249 8.11 6.38 14.96
CA MET A 249 8.14 5.36 16.02
C MET A 249 8.96 4.13 15.60
N ILE A 250 8.72 3.60 14.39
CA ILE A 250 9.50 2.48 13.83
C ILE A 250 10.99 2.83 13.75
N PHE A 251 11.33 4.00 13.21
CA PHE A 251 12.71 4.46 13.12
C PHE A 251 13.37 4.57 14.50
N ARG A 252 12.67 5.14 15.48
CA ARG A 252 13.17 5.29 16.86
C ARG A 252 13.44 3.94 17.51
N ILE A 253 12.53 2.97 17.34
CA ILE A 253 12.70 1.59 17.82
C ILE A 253 13.98 0.98 17.22
N GLN A 254 14.16 1.09 15.90
CA GLN A 254 15.32 0.53 15.20
C GLN A 254 16.64 1.15 15.66
N GLU A 255 16.69 2.47 15.79
CA GLU A 255 17.90 3.18 16.23
C GLU A 255 18.21 2.93 17.71
N ASP A 256 17.21 2.85 18.59
CA ASP A 256 17.45 2.52 20.01
C ASP A 256 18.02 1.11 20.22
N LEU A 257 17.53 0.13 19.44
CA LEU A 257 18.09 -1.22 19.44
C LEU A 257 19.51 -1.24 18.90
N LYS A 258 19.77 -0.53 17.79
CA LYS A 258 21.08 -0.47 17.14
C LYS A 258 22.15 0.24 17.99
N LEU A 259 21.74 1.23 18.79
CA LEU A 259 22.62 1.97 19.69
C LEU A 259 22.72 1.36 21.10
N ASP A 260 22.20 0.13 21.30
CA ASP A 260 22.14 -0.57 22.59
C ASP A 260 21.49 0.26 23.73
N LYS A 261 20.62 1.23 23.38
CA LYS A 261 19.86 2.03 24.36
C LYS A 261 18.75 1.20 25.01
N ILE A 262 18.21 0.24 24.26
CA ILE A 262 17.29 -0.78 24.74
C ILE A 262 17.79 -2.15 24.28
N LYS A 263 17.55 -3.18 25.09
CA LYS A 263 17.88 -4.58 24.72
C LYS A 263 16.74 -5.27 23.99
N GLU A 264 15.51 -4.90 24.33
CA GLU A 264 14.29 -5.43 23.75
C GLU A 264 13.18 -4.37 23.80
N VAL A 265 12.14 -4.58 23.01
CA VAL A 265 10.95 -3.74 23.02
C VAL A 265 9.99 -4.29 24.08
N ASP A 266 9.88 -3.58 25.21
CA ASP A 266 8.95 -3.91 26.29
C ASP A 266 7.80 -2.91 26.40
N GLN A 267 6.85 -3.19 27.30
CA GLN A 267 5.67 -2.36 27.50
C GLN A 267 6.01 -0.97 28.05
N ASP A 268 6.99 -0.85 28.93
CA ASP A 268 7.37 0.42 29.55
C ASP A 268 8.00 1.36 28.50
N TYR A 269 8.92 0.82 27.71
CA TYR A 269 9.53 1.52 26.58
C TYR A 269 8.47 1.95 25.56
N LEU A 270 7.59 1.05 25.11
CA LEU A 270 6.55 1.39 24.14
C LEU A 270 5.61 2.47 24.68
N SER A 271 5.22 2.38 25.95
CA SER A 271 4.33 3.38 26.57
C SER A 271 4.98 4.76 26.60
N LYS A 272 6.25 4.84 27.04
CA LYS A 272 7.02 6.08 27.05
C LYS A 272 7.21 6.66 25.65
N LEU A 273 7.56 5.81 24.68
CA LEU A 273 7.76 6.21 23.30
C LEU A 273 6.45 6.74 22.68
N ILE A 274 5.32 6.09 22.96
CA ILE A 274 4.02 6.55 22.52
C ILE A 274 3.69 7.90 23.17
N ASP A 275 3.90 8.05 24.47
CA ASP A 275 3.65 9.32 25.15
C ASP A 275 4.54 10.44 24.63
N GLU A 276 5.82 10.16 24.35
CA GLU A 276 6.76 11.10 23.73
C GLU A 276 6.29 11.53 22.33
N ILE A 277 5.91 10.57 21.49
CA ILE A 277 5.55 10.84 20.09
C ILE A 277 4.16 11.46 19.96
N PHE A 278 3.20 11.07 20.79
CA PHE A 278 1.78 11.37 20.61
C PHE A 278 1.18 12.31 21.67
N HIS A 279 1.83 12.49 22.82
CA HIS A 279 1.34 13.34 23.92
C HIS A 279 2.27 14.49 24.30
N SER A 280 3.40 14.69 23.62
CA SER A 280 4.18 15.93 23.75
C SER A 280 3.37 17.09 23.18
N SER A 281 2.75 17.82 24.10
CA SER A 281 1.82 18.91 23.89
C SER A 281 2.50 20.17 23.35
N GLU A 282 2.79 20.17 22.06
CA GLU A 282 2.78 21.35 21.18
C GLU A 282 2.25 20.83 19.84
N GLU A 283 1.52 21.63 19.08
CA GLU A 283 1.24 21.34 17.67
C GLU A 283 2.59 21.18 16.94
N TYR A 284 3.13 19.97 16.96
CA TYR A 284 4.42 19.66 16.37
C TYR A 284 4.26 19.84 14.87
N LYS A 285 4.82 20.95 14.39
CA LYS A 285 4.85 21.37 13.01
C LYS A 285 5.26 20.21 12.12
N VAL A 286 4.26 19.52 11.56
CA VAL A 286 4.41 18.63 10.40
C VAL A 286 5.12 19.41 9.27
N ASP A 287 4.93 20.73 9.23
CA ASP A 287 5.61 21.68 8.35
C ASP A 287 7.13 21.71 8.51
N ALA A 288 7.70 21.42 9.68
CA ALA A 288 9.15 21.38 9.86
C ALA A 288 9.79 20.17 9.14
N TYR A 289 9.04 19.06 9.03
CA TYR A 289 9.45 17.90 8.23
C TYR A 289 9.08 18.04 6.74
N LEU A 290 8.06 18.82 6.40
CA LEU A 290 7.78 19.20 5.00
C LEU A 290 8.87 20.11 4.41
N ASN A 291 9.51 20.96 5.23
CA ASN A 291 10.56 21.90 4.79
C ASN A 291 12.00 21.36 4.97
N ALA A 292 12.19 20.17 5.53
CA ALA A 292 13.52 19.56 5.65
C ALA A 292 14.05 19.03 4.29
N GLU A 293 13.17 18.76 3.32
CA GLU A 293 13.57 18.44 1.94
C GLU A 293 14.08 19.68 1.17
N GLU A 294 13.82 20.92 1.61
CA GLU A 294 14.30 22.14 0.92
C GLU A 294 15.67 22.66 1.42
N LYS A 295 16.12 22.29 2.63
CA LYS A 295 17.36 22.84 3.22
C LYS A 295 18.62 22.01 2.97
N ASP A 296 18.50 20.74 2.61
CA ASP A 296 19.67 19.92 2.27
C ASP A 296 20.22 20.21 0.86
N GLU A 297 19.48 20.95 0.01
CA GLU A 297 19.98 21.43 -1.29
C GLU A 297 20.73 22.77 -1.21
N THR A 298 20.64 23.52 -0.10
CA THR A 298 21.31 24.83 0.04
C THR A 298 22.66 24.80 0.73
N ILE A 299 23.05 23.69 1.38
CA ILE A 299 24.32 23.60 2.13
C ILE A 299 25.45 22.96 1.30
N LYS A 300 25.17 22.40 0.12
CA LYS A 300 26.20 21.82 -0.77
C LYS A 300 26.69 22.73 -1.91
N SER A 301 26.36 24.01 -1.89
CA SER A 301 26.85 24.99 -2.87
C SER A 301 27.82 26.04 -2.31
N GLU A 302 28.23 25.91 -1.04
CA GLU A 302 29.26 26.77 -0.44
C GLU A 302 30.26 25.90 0.35
N GLU A 303 31.15 25.23 -0.37
CA GLU A 303 32.54 24.93 0.02
C GLU A 303 33.34 24.43 -1.20
#